data_AF-A0AA38JIG5-F1
#
_entry.id   AF-A0AA38JIG5-F1
#
_cell.length_a   1.000
_cell.length_b   1.000
_cell.length_c   1.000
_cell.angle_alpha   90.00
_cell.angle_beta   90.00
_cell.angle_gamma   90.00
#
_symmetry.space_group_name_H-M   'P 1'
#
loop_
_entity.id
_entity.type
_entity.pdbx_description
1 polymer ?
#
loop_
_entity_poly.entity_id
_entity_poly.type
_entity_poly.pdbx_seq_one_letter_code
_entity_poly.pdbx_strand_id
1 'polypeptide(L)'
;MHLNIKWGKERVLKNFISEWSHLPLESIKLIHSGAVLKDENAPLSSFRLRPNATIQVVGSADNISPPSHGGPTQKSETSTISQIQEQLTSIRSSLVPSLEKFLQTLHISSNPQPTTTVPPDSSTQFPPIQKEYARLSEMLLQSLLTLDAITVDREWEQARQERKIAVKEVQGYLDQLDDTWNSRVR
;
A
#
# COMPACT_ATOMS: atom_id res chain seq x y z
N MET A 1 33.53 -31.78 30.12
CA MET A 1 34.13 -31.52 28.79
C MET A 1 34.09 -30.03 28.53
N HIS A 2 35.23 -29.34 28.63
CA HIS A 2 35.33 -27.90 28.41
C HIS A 2 35.45 -27.63 26.91
N LEU A 3 34.33 -27.41 26.22
CA LEU A 3 34.36 -26.90 24.84
C LEU A 3 34.59 -25.39 24.89
N ASN A 4 35.82 -25.00 24.57
CA ASN A 4 36.22 -23.63 24.30
C ASN A 4 35.63 -23.19 22.97
N ILE A 5 34.32 -22.91 22.96
CA ILE A 5 33.63 -22.36 21.81
C ILE A 5 34.06 -20.90 21.73
N LYS A 6 34.88 -20.57 20.74
CA LYS A 6 35.10 -19.18 20.32
C LYS A 6 33.72 -18.59 20.00
N TRP A 7 33.16 -17.84 20.94
CA TRP A 7 31.93 -17.05 20.79
C TRP A 7 32.17 -15.92 19.79
N GLY A 8 32.28 -16.29 18.51
CA GLY A 8 32.81 -15.43 17.49
C GLY A 8 31.75 -14.76 16.62
N LYS A 9 30.56 -15.36 16.46
CA LYS A 9 29.56 -14.93 15.45
C LYS A 9 28.13 -15.36 15.82
N GLU A 10 27.14 -14.57 15.41
CA GLU A 10 25.70 -14.86 15.55
C GLU A 10 25.33 -16.24 14.94
N ARG A 11 25.90 -16.61 13.80
CA ARG A 11 25.62 -17.90 13.12
C ARG A 11 25.87 -19.14 13.99
N VAL A 12 26.91 -19.13 14.83
CA VAL A 12 27.24 -20.29 15.69
C VAL A 12 26.16 -20.50 16.75
N LEU A 13 25.64 -19.40 17.29
CA LEU A 13 24.56 -19.42 18.27
C LEU A 13 23.24 -19.88 17.63
N LYS A 14 22.91 -19.39 16.42
CA LYS A 14 21.73 -19.88 15.67
C LYS A 14 21.81 -21.38 15.38
N ASN A 15 22.99 -21.89 15.01
CA ASN A 15 23.17 -23.33 14.75
C ASN A 15 22.91 -24.18 16.01
N PHE A 16 23.43 -23.75 17.17
CA PHE A 16 23.20 -24.45 18.44
C PHE A 16 21.72 -24.45 18.85
N ILE A 17 21.04 -23.31 18.66
CA ILE A 17 19.61 -23.18 18.95
C ILE A 17 18.80 -24.05 17.97
N SER A 18 19.12 -24.02 16.68
CA SER A 18 18.48 -24.85 15.65
C SER A 18 18.59 -26.34 15.97
N GLU A 19 19.78 -26.80 16.37
CA GLU A 19 20.02 -28.19 16.75
C GLU A 19 19.19 -28.60 17.97
N TRP A 20 19.04 -27.70 18.94
CA TRP A 20 18.29 -27.98 20.17
C TRP A 20 16.78 -27.83 20.03
N SER A 21 16.30 -26.86 19.23
CA SER A 21 14.88 -26.55 19.07
C SER A 21 14.25 -27.12 17.80
N HIS A 22 15.04 -27.79 16.95
CA HIS A 22 14.67 -28.30 15.62
C HIS A 22 14.05 -27.25 14.68
N LEU A 23 14.39 -25.97 14.88
CA LEU A 23 13.91 -24.88 14.03
C LEU A 23 14.91 -24.62 12.90
N PRO A 24 14.47 -24.35 11.67
CA PRO A 24 15.35 -23.92 10.58
C PRO A 24 16.14 -22.66 10.97
N LEU A 25 17.43 -22.57 10.62
CA LEU A 25 18.28 -21.40 10.95
C LEU A 25 17.65 -20.07 10.47
N GLU A 26 17.01 -20.10 9.31
CA GLU A 26 16.32 -18.97 8.67
C GLU A 26 15.09 -18.48 9.47
N SER A 27 14.48 -19.37 10.25
CA SER A 27 13.29 -19.07 11.05
C SER A 27 13.61 -18.48 12.43
N ILE A 28 14.89 -18.49 12.83
CA ILE A 28 15.32 -18.13 14.18
C ILE A 28 15.71 -16.65 14.20
N LYS A 29 14.93 -15.85 14.93
CA LYS A 29 15.25 -14.46 15.27
C LYS A 29 15.74 -14.38 16.70
N LEU A 30 16.91 -13.75 16.89
CA LEU A 30 17.49 -13.50 18.20
C LEU A 30 17.23 -12.06 18.60
N ILE A 31 16.74 -11.86 19.82
CA ILE A 31 16.43 -10.53 20.37
C ILE A 31 17.20 -10.34 21.68
N HIS A 32 17.97 -9.27 21.78
CA HIS A 32 18.69 -8.90 22.99
C HIS A 32 18.47 -7.41 23.29
N SER A 33 18.07 -7.08 24.53
CA SER A 33 17.80 -5.70 24.97
C SER A 33 16.86 -4.92 24.05
N GLY A 34 15.84 -5.59 23.49
CA GLY A 34 14.86 -4.99 22.57
C GLY A 34 15.33 -4.84 21.12
N ALA A 35 16.56 -5.20 20.79
CA ALA A 35 17.09 -5.18 19.42
C ALA A 35 17.11 -6.59 18.82
N VAL A 36 16.67 -6.72 17.56
CA VAL A 36 16.81 -7.96 16.78
C VAL A 36 18.23 -8.02 16.23
N LEU A 37 18.94 -9.11 16.53
CA LEU A 37 20.23 -9.42 15.92
C LEU A 37 19.97 -9.93 14.50
N LYS A 38 20.54 -9.24 13.51
CA LYS A 38 20.28 -9.47 12.07
C LYS A 38 21.56 -9.75 11.28
N ASP A 39 22.74 -9.74 11.91
CA ASP A 39 24.01 -9.87 11.21
C ASP A 39 24.72 -11.16 11.62
N GLU A 40 24.55 -12.16 10.78
CA GLU A 40 25.09 -13.51 10.98
C GLU A 40 26.61 -13.57 11.12
N ASN A 41 27.30 -12.58 10.55
CA ASN A 41 28.75 -12.51 10.53
C ASN A 41 29.32 -11.60 11.62
N ALA A 42 28.48 -10.78 12.27
CA ALA A 42 28.90 -9.90 13.34
C ALA A 42 29.22 -10.70 14.63
N PRO A 43 30.27 -10.30 15.36
CA PRO A 43 30.62 -10.93 16.63
C PRO A 43 29.62 -10.57 17.72
N LEU A 44 29.35 -11.48 18.66
CA LEU A 44 28.40 -11.22 19.75
C LEU A 44 28.77 -9.99 20.60
N SER A 45 30.06 -9.62 20.63
CA SER A 45 30.55 -8.40 21.26
C SER A 45 30.04 -7.12 20.59
N SER A 46 29.77 -7.09 19.27
CA SER A 46 29.21 -5.91 18.59
C SER A 46 27.77 -5.62 19.04
N PHE A 47 27.06 -6.64 19.52
CA PHE A 47 25.72 -6.52 20.08
C PHE A 47 25.70 -6.26 21.59
N ARG A 48 26.87 -5.95 22.19
CA ARG A 48 27.05 -5.70 23.63
C ARG A 48 26.58 -6.85 24.52
N LEU A 49 26.63 -8.08 24.02
CA LEU A 49 26.33 -9.28 24.81
C LEU A 49 27.48 -9.51 25.80
N ARG A 50 27.15 -9.51 27.10
CA ARG A 50 28.08 -9.89 28.17
C ARG A 50 27.93 -11.38 28.52
N PRO A 51 28.93 -11.99 29.16
CA PRO A 51 28.75 -13.29 29.82
C PRO A 51 27.52 -13.22 30.74
N ASN A 52 26.65 -14.24 30.67
CA ASN A 52 25.34 -14.33 31.35
C ASN A 52 24.23 -13.40 30.83
N ALA A 53 24.34 -12.85 29.61
CA ALA A 53 23.25 -12.10 28.98
C ALA A 53 22.04 -12.99 28.61
N THR A 54 20.83 -12.48 28.81
CA THR A 54 19.58 -13.16 28.45
C THR A 54 19.16 -12.81 27.03
N ILE A 55 19.01 -13.82 26.16
CA ILE A 55 18.61 -13.65 24.76
C ILE A 55 17.23 -14.28 24.58
N GLN A 56 16.30 -13.55 23.97
CA GLN A 56 15.01 -14.07 23.56
C GLN A 56 15.11 -14.66 22.16
N VAL A 57 14.53 -15.84 21.97
CA VAL A 57 14.53 -16.58 20.70
C VAL A 57 13.10 -16.65 20.20
N VAL A 58 12.87 -16.22 18.96
CA VAL A 58 11.57 -16.34 18.29
C VAL A 58 11.74 -17.20 17.06
N GLY A 59 11.04 -18.34 17.04
CA GLY A 59 10.95 -19.22 15.86
C GLY A 59 9.68 -18.92 15.07
N SER A 60 9.80 -18.65 13.77
CA SER A 60 8.66 -18.56 12.84
C SER A 60 8.61 -19.80 11.96
N ALA A 61 7.67 -20.71 12.21
CA ALA A 61 7.56 -22.00 11.52
C ALA A 61 7.15 -21.92 10.03
N ASP A 62 6.96 -20.72 9.48
CA ASP A 62 6.50 -20.55 8.11
C ASP A 62 7.69 -20.36 7.17
N ASN A 63 7.91 -21.38 6.32
CA ASN A 63 8.78 -21.33 5.15
C ASN A 63 8.28 -20.24 4.20
N ILE A 64 8.79 -19.02 4.38
CA ILE A 64 8.61 -17.91 3.46
C ILE A 64 10.00 -17.52 3.00
N SER A 65 10.23 -17.68 1.70
CA SER A 65 11.39 -17.35 0.88
C SER A 65 12.35 -16.28 1.45
N PRO A 66 13.67 -16.43 1.25
CA PRO A 66 14.67 -15.62 1.93
C PRO A 66 14.54 -14.14 1.57
N PRO A 67 14.31 -13.23 2.53
CA PRO A 67 14.55 -11.82 2.32
C PRO A 67 16.04 -11.56 2.55
N SER A 68 16.79 -11.45 1.45
CA SER A 68 18.16 -10.93 1.49
C SER A 68 18.17 -9.49 2.01
N HIS A 69 18.96 -9.27 3.05
CA HIS A 69 19.66 -8.03 3.43
C HIS A 69 18.85 -6.80 3.89
N GLY A 70 18.73 -6.67 5.23
CA GLY A 70 19.26 -5.52 5.99
C GLY A 70 18.66 -4.11 5.84
N GLY A 71 17.74 -3.74 6.74
CA GLY A 71 17.41 -2.33 7.04
C GLY A 71 16.14 -2.17 7.91
N PRO A 72 15.94 -1.04 8.60
CA PRO A 72 14.87 -0.86 9.60
C PRO A 72 13.54 -0.68 8.88
N THR A 73 12.65 -1.69 8.82
CA THR A 73 11.32 -1.57 8.17
C THR A 73 11.41 -0.73 6.88
N GLN A 74 12.35 -1.08 6.00
CA GLN A 74 12.55 -0.31 4.78
C GLN A 74 11.30 -0.54 3.93
N LYS A 75 10.51 0.52 3.76
CA LYS A 75 9.60 0.60 2.62
C LYS A 75 10.43 0.22 1.39
N SER A 76 10.07 -0.87 0.73
CA SER A 76 10.70 -1.25 -0.52
C SER A 76 9.98 -0.54 -1.67
N GLU A 77 10.70 -0.34 -2.77
CA GLU A 77 10.10 0.18 -4.01
C GLU A 77 8.87 -0.66 -4.40
N THR A 78 9.00 -2.00 -4.34
CA THR A 78 7.91 -2.92 -4.64
C THR A 78 6.70 -2.74 -3.72
N SER A 79 6.90 -2.59 -2.40
CA SER A 79 5.79 -2.35 -1.47
C SER A 79 5.09 -1.02 -1.74
N THR A 80 5.84 -0.01 -2.17
CA THR A 80 5.29 1.31 -2.53
C THR A 80 4.50 1.24 -3.84
N ILE A 81 4.99 0.49 -4.83
CA ILE A 81 4.27 0.22 -6.08
C ILE A 81 2.96 -0.53 -5.77
N SER A 82 3.00 -1.58 -4.95
CA SER A 82 1.80 -2.31 -4.54
C SER A 82 0.79 -1.41 -3.84
N GLN A 83 1.26 -0.51 -2.97
CA GLN A 83 0.39 0.47 -2.31
C GLN A 83 -0.28 1.40 -3.31
N ILE A 84 0.47 1.93 -4.29
CA ILE A 84 -0.08 2.79 -5.36
C ILE A 84 -1.14 2.03 -6.16
N GLN A 85 -0.84 0.79 -6.56
CA GLN A 85 -1.75 -0.05 -7.34
C GLN A 85 -3.02 -0.44 -6.57
N GLU A 86 -2.90 -0.72 -5.27
CA GLU A 86 -4.04 -1.02 -4.42
C GLU A 86 -4.97 0.19 -4.28
N GLN A 87 -4.41 1.39 -4.07
CA GLN A 87 -5.19 2.63 -4.08
C GLN A 87 -5.91 2.84 -5.41
N LEU A 88 -5.21 2.66 -6.52
CA LEU A 88 -5.80 2.80 -7.85
C LEU A 88 -6.90 1.77 -8.13
N THR A 89 -6.73 0.54 -7.65
CA THR A 89 -7.75 -0.51 -7.75
C THR A 89 -8.97 -0.20 -6.90
N SER A 90 -8.78 0.38 -5.71
CA SER A 90 -9.87 0.85 -4.85
C SER A 90 -10.68 1.98 -5.51
N ILE A 91 -9.98 2.91 -6.17
CA ILE A 91 -10.61 3.99 -6.95
C ILE A 91 -11.42 3.41 -8.10
N ARG A 92 -10.82 2.50 -8.89
CA ARG A 92 -11.50 1.85 -10.03
C ARG A 92 -12.73 1.05 -9.62
N SER A 93 -12.69 0.38 -8.47
CA SER A 93 -13.81 -0.44 -8.01
C SER A 93 -14.93 0.35 -7.35
N SER A 94 -14.65 1.50 -6.72
CA SER A 94 -15.65 2.28 -6.00
C SER A 94 -16.17 3.50 -6.77
N LEU A 95 -15.26 4.27 -7.38
CA LEU A 95 -15.57 5.57 -7.98
C LEU A 95 -15.97 5.47 -9.45
N VAL A 96 -15.29 4.64 -10.24
CA VAL A 96 -15.58 4.52 -11.69
C VAL A 96 -17.03 4.07 -11.95
N PRO A 97 -17.59 3.06 -11.27
CA PRO A 97 -19.00 2.69 -11.50
C PRO A 97 -19.99 3.79 -11.12
N SER A 98 -19.64 4.59 -10.10
CA SER A 98 -20.47 5.72 -9.65
C SER A 98 -20.40 6.87 -10.67
N LEU A 99 -19.20 7.15 -11.18
CA LEU A 99 -18.96 8.12 -12.26
C LEU A 99 -19.72 7.73 -13.52
N GLU A 100 -19.59 6.49 -14.00
CA GLU A 100 -20.29 6.03 -15.22
C GLU A 100 -21.81 6.15 -15.11
N LYS A 101 -22.40 5.75 -13.97
CA LYS A 101 -23.84 5.91 -13.71
C LYS A 101 -24.26 7.38 -13.72
N PHE A 102 -23.44 8.26 -13.14
CA PHE A 102 -23.69 9.69 -13.13
C PHE A 102 -23.65 10.27 -14.54
N LEU A 103 -22.63 9.93 -15.33
CA LEU A 103 -22.49 10.35 -16.73
C LEU A 103 -23.68 9.86 -17.59
N GLN A 104 -24.15 8.63 -17.40
CA GLN A 104 -25.36 8.12 -18.07
C GLN A 104 -26.60 8.93 -17.69
N THR A 105 -26.76 9.25 -16.41
CA THR A 105 -27.89 10.07 -15.92
C THR A 105 -27.86 11.47 -16.55
N LEU A 106 -26.68 12.07 -16.67
CA LEU A 106 -26.51 13.36 -17.35
C LEU A 106 -26.88 13.27 -18.83
N HIS A 107 -26.43 12.25 -19.56
CA HIS A 107 -26.80 12.08 -20.97
C HIS A 107 -28.31 11.92 -21.19
N ILE A 108 -28.99 11.11 -20.36
CA ILE A 108 -30.45 10.92 -20.46
C ILE A 108 -31.19 12.23 -20.19
N SER A 109 -30.73 13.03 -19.22
CA SER A 109 -31.33 14.33 -18.93
C SER A 109 -31.07 15.38 -20.02
N SER A 110 -30.02 15.23 -20.82
CA SER A 110 -29.61 16.18 -21.86
C SER A 110 -30.33 15.95 -23.19
N ASN A 111 -30.79 14.72 -23.46
CA ASN A 111 -31.44 14.35 -24.71
C ASN A 111 -32.75 13.56 -24.45
N PRO A 112 -33.90 14.24 -24.30
CA PRO A 112 -35.17 13.56 -24.09
C PRO A 112 -35.65 12.94 -25.42
N GLN A 113 -35.32 11.67 -25.67
CA GLN A 113 -35.94 10.93 -26.77
C GLN A 113 -37.36 10.48 -26.37
N PRO A 114 -38.37 10.61 -27.24
CA PRO A 114 -39.77 10.43 -26.87
C PRO A 114 -40.19 8.96 -26.98
N THR A 115 -39.96 8.15 -25.95
CA THR A 115 -40.73 6.90 -25.79
C THR A 115 -40.93 6.55 -24.33
N THR A 116 -42.21 6.59 -23.94
CA THR A 116 -42.86 5.96 -22.77
C THR A 116 -43.31 6.90 -21.65
N THR A 117 -44.58 7.28 -21.77
CA THR A 117 -45.59 7.71 -20.79
C THR A 117 -45.28 7.48 -19.30
N VAL A 118 -44.78 8.50 -18.59
CA VAL A 118 -44.87 8.66 -17.11
C VAL A 118 -44.94 10.16 -16.79
N PRO A 119 -45.78 10.64 -15.84
CA PRO A 119 -46.14 12.05 -15.66
C PRO A 119 -45.02 13.00 -15.17
N PRO A 120 -45.20 14.33 -15.30
CA PRO A 120 -44.14 15.32 -15.19
C PRO A 120 -44.07 15.96 -13.79
N ASP A 121 -43.07 15.56 -13.00
CA ASP A 121 -42.63 16.30 -11.80
C ASP A 121 -41.13 16.64 -11.93
N SER A 122 -40.77 17.45 -12.92
CA SER A 122 -39.37 17.73 -13.31
C SER A 122 -38.73 18.96 -12.64
N SER A 123 -39.39 19.61 -11.67
CA SER A 123 -38.85 20.84 -11.05
C SER A 123 -37.95 20.62 -9.82
N THR A 124 -37.77 19.38 -9.35
CA THR A 124 -37.07 19.08 -8.08
C THR A 124 -35.78 18.25 -8.25
N GLN A 125 -35.38 17.91 -9.49
CA GLN A 125 -34.20 17.05 -9.74
C GLN A 125 -32.85 17.79 -9.87
N PHE A 126 -32.82 19.12 -9.79
CA PHE A 126 -31.58 19.91 -9.86
C PHE A 126 -30.70 19.84 -8.59
N PRO A 127 -31.23 19.92 -7.36
CA PRO A 127 -30.43 19.76 -6.15
C PRO A 127 -29.70 18.41 -6.02
N PRO A 128 -30.31 17.24 -6.32
CA PRO A 128 -29.64 15.97 -6.13
C PRO A 128 -28.49 15.74 -7.12
N ILE A 129 -28.58 16.27 -8.35
CA ILE A 129 -27.54 16.05 -9.37
C ILE A 129 -26.31 16.94 -9.15
N GLN A 130 -26.51 18.17 -8.67
CA GLN A 130 -25.40 19.04 -8.21
C GLN A 130 -24.69 18.46 -7.00
N LYS A 131 -25.46 17.88 -6.07
CA LYS A 131 -24.92 17.21 -4.88
C LYS A 131 -24.06 16.00 -5.27
N GLU A 132 -24.51 15.19 -6.23
CA GLU A 132 -23.74 14.03 -6.67
C GLU A 132 -22.48 14.45 -7.44
N TYR A 133 -22.54 15.49 -8.27
CA TYR A 133 -21.34 16.09 -8.88
C TYR A 133 -20.32 16.51 -7.81
N ALA A 134 -20.75 17.30 -6.82
CA ALA A 134 -19.88 17.76 -5.74
C ALA A 134 -19.27 16.59 -4.94
N ARG A 135 -20.08 15.56 -4.66
CA ARG A 135 -19.63 14.35 -3.97
C ARG A 135 -18.55 13.61 -4.77
N LEU A 136 -18.78 13.40 -6.07
CA LEU A 136 -17.82 12.70 -6.93
C LEU A 136 -16.54 13.50 -7.14
N SER A 137 -16.64 14.83 -7.34
CA SER A 137 -15.48 15.70 -7.47
C SER A 137 -14.63 15.70 -6.19
N GLU A 138 -15.27 15.75 -5.03
CA GLU A 138 -14.57 15.71 -3.74
C GLU A 138 -13.88 14.36 -3.51
N MET A 139 -14.55 13.25 -3.80
CA MET A 139 -13.95 11.92 -3.65
C MET A 139 -12.74 11.72 -4.59
N LEU A 140 -12.84 12.16 -5.85
CA LEU A 140 -11.73 12.10 -6.81
C LEU A 140 -10.56 13.00 -6.38
N LEU A 141 -10.84 14.21 -5.88
CA LEU A 141 -9.81 15.10 -5.32
C LEU A 141 -9.14 14.49 -4.08
N GLN A 142 -9.90 13.87 -3.19
CA GLN A 142 -9.36 13.16 -2.03
C GLN A 142 -8.46 11.99 -2.46
N SER A 143 -8.84 11.25 -3.50
CA SER A 143 -8.01 10.20 -4.09
C SER A 143 -6.69 10.75 -4.64
N LEU A 144 -6.70 11.90 -5.32
CA LEU A 144 -5.47 12.57 -5.76
C LEU A 144 -4.55 12.94 -4.60
N LEU A 145 -5.09 13.58 -3.56
CA LEU A 145 -4.31 13.94 -2.36
C LEU A 145 -3.71 12.71 -1.68
N THR A 146 -4.44 11.59 -1.68
CA THR A 146 -3.97 10.33 -1.11
C THR A 146 -2.81 9.74 -1.91
N LEU A 147 -2.89 9.79 -3.25
CA LEU A 147 -1.79 9.37 -4.12
C LEU A 147 -0.55 10.28 -3.98
N ASP A 148 -0.75 11.59 -3.84
CA ASP A 148 0.34 12.56 -3.64
C ASP A 148 1.01 12.44 -2.26
N ALA A 149 0.27 12.00 -1.25
CA ALA A 149 0.81 11.71 0.08
C ALA A 149 1.78 10.51 0.10
N ILE A 150 1.79 9.66 -0.95
CA ILE A 150 2.74 8.56 -1.07
C ILE A 150 4.12 9.13 -1.35
N THR A 151 4.95 9.13 -0.31
CA THR A 151 6.37 9.51 -0.38
C THR A 151 7.15 8.45 -1.14
N VAL A 152 7.63 8.80 -2.33
CA VAL A 152 8.46 7.92 -3.16
C VAL A 152 9.90 8.44 -3.11
N ASP A 153 10.85 7.54 -2.85
CA ASP A 153 12.27 7.89 -2.85
C ASP A 153 12.75 8.30 -4.25
N ARG A 154 13.78 9.16 -4.33
CA ARG A 154 14.28 9.67 -5.62
C ARG A 154 14.86 8.57 -6.50
N GLU A 155 15.38 7.51 -5.90
CA GLU A 155 15.99 6.38 -6.60
C GLU A 155 14.97 5.36 -7.10
N TRP A 156 13.71 5.44 -6.66
CA TRP A 156 12.63 4.52 -7.05
C TRP A 156 11.90 5.00 -8.30
N GLU A 157 12.59 4.94 -9.43
CA GLU A 157 12.06 5.45 -10.70
C GLU A 157 10.76 4.74 -11.11
N GLN A 158 10.63 3.43 -10.84
CA GLN A 158 9.41 2.69 -11.19
C GLN A 158 8.24 3.13 -10.32
N ALA A 159 8.43 3.28 -9.01
CA ALA A 159 7.38 3.77 -8.12
C ALA A 159 6.94 5.21 -8.47
N ARG A 160 7.88 6.07 -8.90
CA ARG A 160 7.55 7.44 -9.33
C ARG A 160 6.74 7.43 -10.62
N GLN A 161 7.13 6.59 -11.57
CA GLN A 161 6.40 6.42 -12.83
C GLN A 161 4.99 5.88 -12.56
N GLU A 162 4.85 4.87 -11.70
CA GLU A 162 3.56 4.30 -11.33
C GLU A 162 2.65 5.35 -10.68
N ARG A 163 3.18 6.14 -9.72
CA ARG A 163 2.43 7.24 -9.10
C ARG A 163 1.98 8.26 -10.15
N LYS A 164 2.84 8.60 -11.11
CA LYS A 164 2.51 9.55 -12.18
C LYS A 164 1.39 9.03 -13.09
N ILE A 165 1.44 7.74 -13.44
CA ILE A 165 0.38 7.09 -14.21
C ILE A 165 -0.93 7.12 -13.43
N ALA A 166 -0.89 6.77 -12.15
CA ALA A 166 -2.06 6.76 -11.28
C ALA A 166 -2.71 8.14 -11.15
N VAL A 167 -1.89 9.18 -10.90
CA VAL A 167 -2.37 10.57 -10.83
C VAL A 167 -3.00 11.00 -12.14
N LYS A 168 -2.36 10.71 -13.28
CA LYS A 168 -2.89 11.07 -14.60
C LYS A 168 -4.23 10.41 -14.89
N GLU A 169 -4.42 9.18 -14.44
CA GLU A 169 -5.69 8.46 -14.61
C GLU A 169 -6.82 9.10 -13.79
N VAL A 170 -6.58 9.43 -12.53
CA VAL A 170 -7.58 10.11 -11.68
C VAL A 170 -7.88 11.52 -12.19
N GLN A 171 -6.87 12.24 -12.68
CA GLN A 171 -7.07 13.53 -13.36
C GLN A 171 -7.97 13.38 -14.59
N GLY A 172 -7.78 12.34 -15.40
CA GLY A 172 -8.66 12.07 -16.55
C GLY A 172 -10.13 11.85 -16.16
N TYR A 173 -10.40 11.24 -15.00
CA TYR A 173 -11.77 11.09 -14.49
C TYR A 173 -12.38 12.42 -14.04
N LEU A 174 -11.59 13.29 -13.42
CA LEU A 174 -12.03 14.65 -13.06
C LEU A 174 -12.33 15.48 -14.32
N ASP A 175 -11.43 15.47 -15.30
CA ASP A 175 -11.61 16.21 -16.55
C ASP A 175 -12.90 15.75 -17.27
N GLN A 176 -13.14 14.44 -17.35
CA GLN A 176 -14.37 13.89 -17.93
C GLN A 176 -15.64 14.32 -17.15
N LEU A 177 -15.58 14.32 -15.82
CA LEU A 177 -16.68 14.76 -14.98
C LEU A 177 -16.97 16.25 -15.19
N ASP A 178 -15.94 17.08 -15.24
CA ASP A 178 -16.05 18.53 -15.40
C ASP A 178 -16.51 18.91 -16.82
N ASP A 179 -15.98 18.27 -17.86
CA ASP A 179 -16.37 18.52 -19.25
C ASP A 179 -17.86 18.22 -19.48
N THR A 180 -18.34 17.09 -18.96
CA THR A 180 -19.75 16.70 -19.09
C THR A 180 -20.68 17.58 -18.26
N TRP A 181 -20.25 18.01 -17.08
CA TRP A 181 -20.98 18.98 -16.28
C TRP A 181 -21.06 20.35 -16.96
N ASN A 182 -19.94 20.87 -17.44
CA ASN A 182 -19.85 22.16 -18.11
C ASN A 182 -20.67 22.19 -19.41
N SER A 183 -20.70 21.08 -20.15
CA SER A 183 -21.51 20.95 -21.37
C SER A 183 -23.02 21.06 -21.11
N ARG A 184 -23.47 20.78 -19.90
CA ARG A 184 -24.87 20.93 -19.48
C ARG A 184 -25.21 22.35 -18.99
N VAL A 185 -24.27 22.99 -18.30
CA VAL A 185 -24.47 24.31 -17.68
C VAL A 185 -24.45 25.43 -18.73
N ARG A 186 -23.78 25.22 -19.86
CA ARG A 186 -23.72 26.15 -21.00
C ARG A 186 -24.99 26.11 -21.84
#